data_AF-A0A7K3M0G2-F1
#
_entry.id   AF-A0A7K3M0G2-F1
#
_cell.length_a   1.000
_cell.length_b   1.000
_cell.length_c   1.000
_cell.angle_alpha   90.00
_cell.angle_beta   90.00
_cell.angle_gamma   90.00
#
_symmetry.space_group_name_H-M   'P 1'
#
loop_
_entity.id
_entity.type
_entity.pdbx_description
1 polymer ?
#
loop_
_entity_poly.entity_id
_entity_poly.type
_entity_poly.pdbx_seq_one_letter_code
_entity_poly.pdbx_strand_id
1 'polypeptide(L)'
;MTETESYQPDPEEIAADLADDGVHVDSSLADVFTDEQLGEITALVAGADPRVFVVAVPLEHGADVSANQLVTLVNRQLQEDGTFFVSRGSLDYGWSVTTTSYGGRPGPDDFLATSVAQDRYPSDLGLQMREAVEIFTGGDAETIYDEHFPERAETGSVQSTDGEPAQILGMDPAVAIGVATGIAAMVVLAVLSRRRARRKGVRLKRRALQRISSAQTQEWRRRAEAECTALGERIRELEIEESSDNDAWGAALNHYQAATAVLDRSDDAADSIGAMVLARRGDEALDHAVAGNPWKPTVVCFFNPLHGPADARAPWTTTAGTREVPCCRSCRRHIGRRREPEILDLPTEDTVVHYMDSGAEPWASTGFGALTPDLLDQLRQH
;
A
#
# COMPACT_ATOMS: atom_id res chain seq x y z
N MET A 1 -10.45 -7.08 -33.56
CA MET A 1 -10.03 -6.53 -32.25
C MET A 1 -10.82 -7.33 -31.24
N THR A 2 -10.22 -8.39 -30.74
CA THR A 2 -10.80 -9.23 -29.69
C THR A 2 -10.82 -8.40 -28.41
N GLU A 3 -12.00 -8.24 -27.80
CA GLU A 3 -12.14 -7.79 -26.42
C GLU A 3 -11.21 -8.67 -25.56
N THR A 4 -10.20 -8.07 -24.94
CA THR A 4 -9.49 -8.74 -23.85
C THR A 4 -10.46 -8.74 -22.69
N GLU A 5 -11.15 -9.86 -22.48
CA GLU A 5 -12.01 -10.11 -21.34
C GLU A 5 -11.22 -9.73 -20.07
N SER A 6 -11.72 -8.76 -19.30
CA SER A 6 -11.06 -8.39 -18.04
C SER A 6 -11.11 -9.58 -17.10
N TYR A 7 -9.96 -9.93 -16.52
CA TYR A 7 -9.88 -11.04 -15.57
C TYR A 7 -10.84 -10.79 -14.41
N GLN A 8 -11.82 -11.69 -14.26
CA GLN A 8 -12.80 -11.63 -13.19
C GLN A 8 -12.54 -12.79 -12.22
N PRO A 9 -11.88 -12.54 -11.08
CA PRO A 9 -11.56 -13.59 -10.12
C PRO A 9 -12.83 -14.16 -9.49
N ASP A 10 -12.84 -15.46 -9.21
CA ASP A 10 -13.83 -16.12 -8.35
C ASP A 10 -13.26 -16.28 -6.93
N PRO A 11 -13.66 -15.43 -5.96
CA PRO A 11 -13.11 -15.50 -4.62
C PRO A 11 -13.51 -16.76 -3.84
N GLU A 12 -14.59 -17.45 -4.22
CA GLU A 12 -15.02 -18.69 -3.58
C GLU A 12 -14.14 -19.86 -4.02
N GLU A 13 -13.81 -19.94 -5.31
CA GLU A 13 -12.87 -20.93 -5.86
C GLU A 13 -11.48 -20.74 -5.26
N ILE A 14 -10.95 -19.51 -5.31
CA ILE A 14 -9.63 -19.20 -4.75
C ILE A 14 -9.57 -19.56 -3.26
N ALA A 15 -10.62 -19.24 -2.50
CA ALA A 15 -10.66 -19.58 -1.08
C ALA A 15 -10.71 -21.09 -0.83
N ALA A 16 -11.34 -21.87 -1.72
CA ALA A 16 -11.39 -23.33 -1.59
C ALA A 16 -10.00 -23.94 -1.79
N ASP A 17 -9.25 -23.50 -2.80
CA ASP A 17 -7.89 -23.97 -3.08
C ASP A 17 -6.93 -23.60 -1.93
N LEU A 18 -6.98 -22.35 -1.47
CA LEU A 18 -6.18 -21.91 -0.33
C LEU A 18 -6.49 -22.66 0.98
N ALA A 19 -7.71 -23.17 1.13
CA ALA A 19 -8.09 -23.99 2.29
C ALA A 19 -7.55 -25.43 2.19
N ASP A 20 -7.27 -25.93 0.98
CA ASP A 20 -6.75 -27.27 0.75
C ASP A 20 -5.24 -27.32 1.02
N ASP A 21 -4.44 -26.57 0.25
CA ASP A 21 -2.98 -26.62 0.32
C ASP A 21 -2.30 -25.26 0.51
N GLY A 22 -3.08 -24.16 0.49
CA GLY A 22 -2.59 -22.80 0.69
C GLY A 22 -2.06 -22.13 -0.58
N VAL A 23 -2.24 -22.75 -1.75
CA VAL A 23 -1.78 -22.23 -3.04
C VAL A 23 -2.94 -22.25 -4.03
N HIS A 24 -3.16 -21.12 -4.71
CA HIS A 24 -4.05 -21.02 -5.85
C HIS A 24 -3.25 -20.55 -7.07
N VAL A 25 -3.38 -21.26 -8.18
CA VAL A 25 -2.84 -20.85 -9.48
C VAL A 25 -3.95 -20.87 -10.51
N ASP A 26 -4.26 -19.70 -11.04
CA ASP A 26 -5.25 -19.54 -12.08
C ASP A 26 -4.85 -20.36 -13.32
N SER A 27 -5.84 -21.01 -13.95
CA SER A 27 -5.60 -21.86 -15.12
C SER A 27 -4.86 -21.17 -16.26
N SER A 28 -4.99 -19.84 -16.40
CA SER A 28 -4.27 -19.04 -17.40
C SER A 28 -2.77 -18.92 -17.14
N LEU A 29 -2.33 -19.20 -15.91
CA LEU A 29 -0.94 -19.15 -15.47
C LEU A 29 -0.33 -20.53 -15.24
N ALA A 30 -1.05 -21.62 -15.52
CA ALA A 30 -0.55 -22.98 -15.29
C ALA A 30 0.80 -23.26 -15.99
N ASP A 31 0.98 -22.74 -17.22
CA ASP A 31 2.24 -22.91 -17.98
C ASP A 31 3.39 -22.02 -17.49
N VAL A 32 3.14 -21.08 -16.57
CA VAL A 32 4.14 -20.17 -15.99
C VAL A 32 4.90 -20.84 -14.85
N PHE A 33 4.29 -21.83 -14.19
CA PHE A 33 4.89 -22.55 -13.07
C PHE A 33 5.27 -23.96 -13.47
N THR A 34 6.46 -24.41 -13.07
CA THR A 34 6.82 -25.83 -13.17
C THR A 34 6.22 -26.63 -12.00
N ASP A 35 5.98 -27.92 -12.20
CA ASP A 35 5.53 -28.82 -11.13
C ASP A 35 6.49 -28.81 -9.93
N GLU A 36 7.79 -28.66 -10.18
CA GLU A 36 8.84 -28.55 -9.16
C GLU A 36 8.67 -27.26 -8.33
N GLN A 37 8.47 -26.11 -8.98
CA GLN A 37 8.24 -24.83 -8.30
C GLN A 37 6.97 -24.86 -7.46
N LEU A 38 5.87 -25.40 -7.98
CA LEU A 38 4.62 -25.53 -7.21
C LEU A 38 4.80 -26.44 -6.00
N GLY A 39 5.48 -27.58 -6.17
CA GLY A 39 5.81 -28.48 -5.07
C GLY A 39 6.63 -27.80 -3.96
N GLU A 40 7.63 -26.99 -4.34
CA GLU A 40 8.45 -26.22 -3.40
C GLU A 40 7.64 -25.14 -2.68
N ILE A 41 6.82 -24.38 -3.41
CA ILE A 41 5.95 -23.33 -2.85
C ILE A 41 4.95 -23.93 -1.86
N THR A 42 4.24 -25.00 -2.25
CA THR A 42 3.27 -25.67 -1.37
C THR A 42 3.94 -26.22 -0.11
N ALA A 43 5.16 -26.76 -0.22
CA ALA A 43 5.91 -27.25 0.93
C ALA A 43 6.30 -26.11 1.90
N LEU A 44 6.77 -24.97 1.37
CA LEU A 44 7.08 -23.78 2.17
C LEU A 44 5.84 -23.24 2.89
N VAL A 45 4.73 -23.10 2.16
CA VAL A 45 3.44 -22.61 2.67
C VAL A 45 2.88 -23.53 3.77
N ALA A 46 2.94 -24.84 3.58
CA ALA A 46 2.42 -25.81 4.54
C ALA A 46 3.14 -25.75 5.90
N GLY A 47 4.44 -25.44 5.90
CA GLY A 47 5.29 -25.36 7.09
C GLY A 47 5.37 -23.98 7.75
N ALA A 48 4.83 -22.94 7.13
CA ALA A 48 5.01 -21.56 7.57
C ALA A 48 4.23 -21.20 8.85
N ASP A 49 4.90 -20.49 9.77
CA ASP A 49 4.31 -19.80 10.92
C ASP A 49 4.88 -18.37 11.02
N PRO A 50 4.09 -17.30 10.81
CA PRO A 50 2.64 -17.29 10.60
C PRO A 50 2.22 -17.92 9.26
N ARG A 51 0.95 -18.32 9.16
CA ARG A 51 0.39 -18.95 7.96
C ARG A 51 0.62 -18.08 6.72
N VAL A 52 1.07 -18.70 5.63
CA VAL A 52 1.28 -18.04 4.34
C VAL A 52 0.27 -18.60 3.33
N PHE A 53 -0.11 -17.79 2.35
CA PHE A 53 -0.97 -18.16 1.24
C PHE A 53 -0.37 -17.60 -0.05
N VAL A 54 -0.48 -18.33 -1.15
CA VAL A 54 -0.01 -17.90 -2.47
C VAL A 54 -1.16 -17.87 -3.45
N VAL A 55 -1.34 -16.75 -4.14
CA VAL A 55 -2.43 -16.51 -5.10
C VAL A 55 -1.82 -16.02 -6.42
N ALA A 56 -1.62 -16.94 -7.35
CA ALA A 56 -1.15 -16.62 -8.70
C ALA A 56 -2.34 -16.43 -9.64
N VAL A 57 -2.65 -15.18 -9.96
CA VAL A 57 -3.73 -14.76 -10.87
C VAL A 57 -3.21 -13.76 -11.91
N PRO A 58 -3.79 -13.70 -13.12
CA PRO A 58 -3.39 -12.77 -14.18
C PRO A 58 -3.92 -11.34 -13.90
N LEU A 59 -3.57 -10.79 -12.75
CA LEU A 59 -4.04 -9.48 -12.31
C LEU A 59 -3.24 -8.38 -13.01
N GLU A 60 -3.74 -7.96 -14.17
CA GLU A 60 -3.14 -6.88 -14.93
C GLU A 60 -3.14 -5.55 -14.18
N HIS A 61 -2.26 -4.64 -14.59
CA HIS A 61 -2.07 -3.35 -13.92
C HIS A 61 -3.33 -2.47 -13.89
N GLY A 62 -4.24 -2.65 -14.86
CA GLY A 62 -5.51 -1.92 -14.99
C GLY A 62 -6.76 -2.76 -14.69
N ALA A 63 -6.62 -3.89 -14.00
CA ALA A 63 -7.78 -4.70 -13.58
C ALA A 63 -8.72 -3.89 -12.67
N ASP A 64 -10.02 -4.15 -12.76
CA ASP A 64 -11.04 -3.51 -11.90
C ASP A 64 -10.87 -3.86 -10.41
N VAL A 65 -10.12 -4.92 -10.11
CA VAL A 65 -9.85 -5.40 -8.75
C VAL A 65 -8.35 -5.33 -8.50
N SER A 66 -7.95 -4.64 -7.42
CA SER A 66 -6.55 -4.64 -6.96
C SER A 66 -6.21 -5.91 -6.19
N ALA A 67 -4.93 -6.25 -6.05
CA ALA A 67 -4.50 -7.43 -5.29
C ALA A 67 -5.03 -7.40 -3.84
N ASN A 68 -4.97 -6.24 -3.19
CA ASN A 68 -5.52 -6.05 -1.84
C ASN A 68 -7.05 -6.26 -1.79
N GLN A 69 -7.78 -5.79 -2.81
CA GLN A 69 -9.22 -6.02 -2.91
C GLN A 69 -9.55 -7.50 -3.15
N LEU A 70 -8.79 -8.18 -4.01
CA LEU A 70 -8.93 -9.61 -4.24
C LEU A 70 -8.75 -10.40 -2.94
N VAL A 71 -7.64 -10.18 -2.23
CA VAL A 71 -7.41 -10.88 -0.95
C VAL A 71 -8.51 -10.57 0.06
N THR A 72 -9.04 -9.33 0.06
CA THR A 72 -10.20 -9.00 0.90
C THR A 72 -11.41 -9.85 0.58
N LEU A 73 -11.72 -10.05 -0.71
CA LEU A 73 -12.85 -10.87 -1.15
C LEU A 73 -12.63 -12.36 -0.80
N VAL A 74 -11.43 -12.87 -1.07
CA VAL A 74 -11.03 -14.25 -0.76
C VAL A 74 -11.09 -14.51 0.74
N ASN A 75 -10.54 -13.61 1.55
CA ASN A 75 -10.52 -13.80 3.00
C ASN A 75 -11.91 -13.72 3.66
N ARG A 76 -12.90 -13.08 3.02
CA ARG A 76 -14.30 -13.15 3.51
C ARG A 76 -14.84 -14.58 3.46
N GLN A 77 -14.42 -15.35 2.47
CA GLN A 77 -14.80 -16.75 2.27
C GLN A 77 -13.91 -17.68 3.10
N LEU A 78 -12.58 -17.53 3.00
CA LEU A 78 -11.59 -18.37 3.67
C LEU A 78 -11.64 -18.22 5.21
N GLN A 79 -11.78 -16.99 5.71
CA GLN A 79 -11.81 -16.68 7.15
C GLN A 79 -10.59 -17.18 7.93
N GLU A 80 -9.43 -17.23 7.28
CA GLU A 80 -8.15 -17.61 7.88
C GLU A 80 -7.18 -16.43 7.94
N ASP A 81 -6.37 -16.41 9.00
CA ASP A 81 -5.36 -15.39 9.20
C ASP A 81 -4.04 -15.84 8.54
N GLY A 82 -3.36 -14.96 7.82
CA GLY A 82 -2.08 -15.25 7.18
C GLY A 82 -1.59 -14.13 6.28
N THR A 83 -0.40 -14.31 5.70
CA THR A 83 0.19 -13.42 4.71
C THR A 83 -0.06 -13.96 3.30
N PHE A 84 -0.73 -13.19 2.45
CA PHE A 84 -1.07 -13.58 1.09
C PHE A 84 -0.08 -12.96 0.12
N PHE A 85 0.64 -13.78 -0.63
CA PHE A 85 1.50 -13.37 -1.74
C PHE A 85 0.68 -13.47 -3.03
N VAL A 86 0.47 -12.34 -3.70
CA VAL A 86 -0.41 -12.25 -4.86
C VAL A 86 0.40 -11.81 -6.07
N SER A 87 0.28 -12.51 -7.20
CA SER A 87 0.86 -12.02 -8.44
C SER A 87 0.13 -10.79 -8.95
N ARG A 88 0.91 -9.88 -9.50
CA ARG A 88 0.44 -8.72 -10.22
C ARG A 88 1.31 -8.49 -11.45
N GLY A 89 0.68 -8.08 -12.53
CA GLY A 89 1.32 -7.84 -13.81
C GLY A 89 0.94 -8.88 -14.84
N SER A 90 1.74 -8.96 -15.90
CA SER A 90 1.55 -9.93 -16.97
C SER A 90 2.88 -10.22 -17.65
N LEU A 91 2.93 -11.25 -18.50
CA LEU A 91 4.11 -11.54 -19.32
C LEU A 91 4.55 -10.32 -20.15
N ASP A 92 3.59 -9.48 -20.59
CA ASP A 92 3.86 -8.29 -21.38
C ASP A 92 4.37 -7.11 -20.57
N TYR A 93 4.02 -7.00 -19.29
CA TYR A 93 4.39 -5.87 -18.44
C TYR A 93 5.36 -6.24 -17.31
N GLY A 94 5.80 -7.50 -17.25
CA GLY A 94 6.61 -7.99 -16.15
C GLY A 94 5.75 -8.37 -14.93
N TRP A 95 6.28 -9.30 -14.15
CA TRP A 95 5.63 -9.81 -12.96
C TRP A 95 6.16 -9.13 -11.70
N SER A 96 5.26 -8.94 -10.75
CA SER A 96 5.55 -8.53 -9.40
C SER A 96 4.73 -9.37 -8.43
N VAL A 97 5.24 -9.57 -7.22
CA VAL A 97 4.51 -10.20 -6.13
C VAL A 97 4.28 -9.14 -5.07
N THR A 98 3.02 -8.98 -4.65
CA THR A 98 2.63 -8.08 -3.57
C THR A 98 2.08 -8.88 -2.39
N THR A 99 2.16 -8.31 -1.20
CA THR A 99 1.73 -8.97 0.04
C THR A 99 0.55 -8.26 0.68
N THR A 100 -0.43 -9.04 1.11
CA THR A 100 -1.53 -8.56 1.95
C THR A 100 -1.61 -9.43 3.19
N SER A 101 -1.41 -8.85 4.37
CA SER A 101 -1.37 -9.60 5.63
C SER A 101 -2.67 -9.48 6.43
N TYR A 102 -3.32 -10.62 6.69
CA TYR A 102 -4.42 -10.73 7.65
C TYR A 102 -3.89 -11.32 8.93
N GLY A 103 -3.45 -10.43 9.81
CA GLY A 103 -3.47 -10.74 11.21
C GLY A 103 -2.26 -11.34 11.86
N GLY A 104 -1.16 -11.30 11.15
CA GLY A 104 0.07 -10.77 11.74
C GLY A 104 0.05 -9.24 11.77
N ARG A 105 1.16 -8.67 12.23
CA ARG A 105 1.55 -7.30 11.82
C ARG A 105 2.16 -7.44 10.43
N PRO A 106 1.83 -6.59 9.45
CA PRO A 106 2.74 -6.37 8.31
C PRO A 106 4.09 -6.00 8.93
N GLY A 107 5.10 -6.83 8.70
CA GLY A 107 6.47 -6.62 9.15
C GLY A 107 7.32 -6.32 7.93
N PRO A 108 8.44 -5.57 8.05
CA PRO A 108 9.27 -5.19 6.91
C PRO A 108 9.66 -6.39 6.04
N ASP A 109 9.80 -7.58 6.65
CA ASP A 109 10.18 -8.84 6.01
C ASP A 109 9.36 -9.19 4.75
N ASP A 110 8.07 -8.85 4.69
CA ASP A 110 7.23 -9.15 3.52
C ASP A 110 7.63 -8.30 2.29
N PHE A 111 7.83 -7.00 2.51
CA PHE A 111 8.35 -6.06 1.53
C PHE A 111 9.80 -6.39 1.14
N LEU A 112 10.64 -6.74 2.10
CA LEU A 112 12.05 -7.06 1.86
C LEU A 112 12.18 -8.32 0.99
N ALA A 113 11.43 -9.37 1.33
CA ALA A 113 11.40 -10.62 0.59
C ALA A 113 10.93 -10.43 -0.85
N THR A 114 9.80 -9.74 -1.05
CA THR A 114 9.26 -9.45 -2.40
C THR A 114 10.20 -8.57 -3.22
N SER A 115 10.88 -7.60 -2.59
CA SER A 115 11.86 -6.73 -3.26
C SER A 115 13.08 -7.49 -3.78
N VAL A 116 13.66 -8.38 -2.97
CA VAL A 116 14.81 -9.20 -3.37
C VAL A 116 14.40 -10.17 -4.48
N ALA A 117 13.26 -10.85 -4.31
CA ALA A 117 12.76 -11.79 -5.30
C ALA A 117 12.48 -11.13 -6.65
N GLN A 118 11.88 -9.93 -6.65
CA GLN A 118 11.59 -9.17 -7.88
C GLN A 118 12.87 -8.75 -8.61
N ASP A 119 13.94 -8.41 -7.87
CA ASP A 119 15.21 -8.02 -8.47
C ASP A 119 15.98 -9.22 -9.03
N ARG A 120 15.96 -10.36 -8.33
CA ARG A 120 16.57 -11.62 -8.80
C ARG A 120 15.84 -12.21 -10.00
N TYR A 121 14.51 -12.20 -9.97
CA TYR A 121 13.65 -12.88 -10.94
C TYR A 121 12.59 -11.94 -11.54
N PRO A 122 13.00 -10.88 -12.28
CA PRO A 122 12.07 -9.85 -12.77
C PRO A 122 11.07 -10.33 -13.84
N SER A 123 11.33 -11.48 -14.46
CA SER A 123 10.53 -12.03 -15.56
C SER A 123 10.01 -13.45 -15.32
N ASP A 124 10.34 -14.07 -14.19
CA ASP A 124 9.96 -15.45 -13.86
C ASP A 124 9.10 -15.44 -12.60
N LEU A 125 7.77 -15.52 -12.77
CA LEU A 125 6.82 -15.42 -11.66
C LEU A 125 6.96 -16.61 -10.69
N GLY A 126 7.19 -17.81 -11.20
CA GLY A 126 7.34 -19.01 -10.39
C GLY A 126 8.54 -18.92 -9.45
N LEU A 127 9.71 -18.55 -9.98
CA LEU A 127 10.90 -18.31 -9.17
C LEU A 127 10.72 -17.11 -8.23
N GLN A 128 10.09 -16.04 -8.70
CA GLN A 128 9.84 -14.87 -7.87
C GLN A 128 8.95 -15.19 -6.66
N MET A 129 7.85 -15.94 -6.85
CA MET A 129 6.97 -16.34 -5.76
C MET A 129 7.67 -17.28 -4.77
N ARG A 130 8.36 -18.31 -5.28
CA ARG A 130 9.10 -19.26 -4.45
C ARG A 130 10.14 -18.53 -3.60
N GLU A 131 10.95 -17.68 -4.22
CA GLU A 131 12.00 -16.91 -3.54
C GLU A 131 11.42 -15.98 -2.47
N ALA A 132 10.33 -15.28 -2.78
CA ALA A 132 9.69 -14.37 -1.83
C ALA A 132 9.16 -15.13 -0.60
N VAL A 133 8.53 -16.29 -0.81
CA VAL A 133 8.02 -17.13 0.29
C VAL A 133 9.17 -17.74 1.09
N GLU A 134 10.24 -18.19 0.43
CA GLU A 134 11.42 -18.75 1.10
C GLU A 134 12.10 -17.71 2.01
N ILE A 135 12.37 -16.51 1.48
CA ILE A 135 12.99 -15.42 2.25
C ILE A 135 12.09 -15.02 3.43
N PHE A 136 10.78 -14.89 3.19
CA PHE A 136 9.82 -14.52 4.24
C PHE A 136 9.72 -15.57 5.35
N THR A 137 9.67 -16.86 4.99
CA THR A 137 9.53 -17.96 5.95
C THR A 137 10.86 -18.32 6.65
N GLY A 138 12.00 -17.98 6.04
CA GLY A 138 13.32 -18.19 6.60
C GLY A 138 13.66 -17.30 7.79
N GLY A 139 13.03 -16.12 7.91
CA GLY A 139 13.24 -15.18 9.02
C GLY A 139 14.51 -14.31 8.91
N ASP A 140 15.25 -14.40 7.79
CA ASP A 140 16.48 -13.66 7.53
C ASP A 140 16.30 -12.55 6.47
N ALA A 141 15.06 -12.08 6.26
CA ALA A 141 14.71 -11.17 5.18
C ALA A 141 15.51 -9.85 5.18
N GLU A 142 15.78 -9.29 6.35
CA GLU A 142 16.59 -8.06 6.53
C GLU A 142 18.04 -8.29 6.11
N THR A 143 18.69 -9.34 6.61
CA THR A 143 20.06 -9.71 6.24
C THR A 143 20.19 -9.93 4.74
N ILE A 144 19.27 -10.71 4.15
CA ILE A 144 19.28 -11.01 2.71
C ILE A 144 19.08 -9.75 1.88
N TYR A 145 18.20 -8.84 2.33
CA TYR A 145 17.97 -7.58 1.64
C TYR A 145 19.20 -6.67 1.68
N ASP A 146 19.83 -6.50 2.85
CA ASP A 146 20.98 -5.63 3.01
C ASP A 146 22.20 -6.13 2.23
N GLU A 147 22.43 -7.44 2.20
CA GLU A 147 23.46 -8.06 1.36
C GLU A 147 23.19 -7.84 -0.14
N HIS A 148 21.92 -7.87 -0.54
CA HIS A 148 21.52 -7.70 -1.95
C HIS A 148 21.51 -6.22 -2.39
N PHE A 149 21.26 -5.28 -1.47
CA PHE A 149 21.19 -3.84 -1.72
C PHE A 149 22.12 -3.01 -0.81
N PRO A 150 23.45 -3.19 -0.88
CA PRO A 150 24.40 -2.60 0.07
C PRO A 150 24.41 -1.06 0.07
N GLU A 151 24.09 -0.42 -1.06
CA GLU A 151 24.04 1.06 -1.16
C GLU A 151 22.90 1.68 -0.33
N ARG A 152 21.87 0.91 0.05
CA ARG A 152 20.74 1.40 0.86
C ARG A 152 20.98 1.25 2.36
N ALA A 153 21.70 0.22 2.77
CA ALA A 153 22.04 -0.05 4.17
C ALA A 153 22.86 1.09 4.81
N GLU A 154 23.68 1.81 4.03
CA GLU A 154 24.53 2.90 4.54
C GLU A 154 23.75 4.15 5.03
N THR A 155 22.46 4.28 4.70
CA THR A 155 21.64 5.45 5.08
C THR A 155 20.78 5.27 6.34
N GLY A 156 20.78 4.09 6.97
CA GLY A 156 19.91 3.80 8.11
C GLY A 156 20.59 2.95 9.17
N SER A 157 21.45 3.54 10.01
CA SER A 157 21.91 2.87 11.23
C SER A 157 21.63 3.71 12.48
N VAL A 158 20.52 3.39 13.17
CA VAL A 158 20.36 3.71 14.58
C VAL A 158 20.40 2.39 15.35
N GLN A 159 21.47 2.27 16.12
CA GLN A 159 21.90 1.14 16.92
C GLN A 159 20.89 0.81 18.05
N SER A 160 20.62 -0.47 18.27
CA SER A 160 20.16 -0.97 19.57
C SER A 160 20.72 -2.37 19.83
N THR A 161 21.50 -2.44 20.91
CA THR A 161 22.29 -3.56 21.42
C THR A 161 21.48 -4.56 22.26
N ASP A 162 21.85 -5.83 22.09
CA ASP A 162 21.99 -6.94 23.04
C ASP A 162 20.84 -7.36 23.99
N GLY A 163 20.50 -8.65 23.88
CA GLY A 163 19.81 -9.43 24.92
C GLY A 163 19.84 -10.93 24.62
N GLU A 164 20.86 -11.64 25.11
CA GLU A 164 20.98 -13.11 25.08
C GLU A 164 19.87 -13.84 25.88
N PRO A 165 19.62 -15.15 25.61
CA PRO A 165 18.50 -15.91 26.14
C PRO A 165 18.82 -16.63 27.46
N ALA A 166 17.83 -16.69 28.37
CA ALA A 166 17.88 -17.52 29.57
C ALA A 166 17.17 -18.88 29.35
N GLN A 167 17.94 -19.95 29.48
CA GLN A 167 17.52 -21.35 29.59
C GLN A 167 16.75 -21.61 30.89
N ILE A 168 15.85 -22.62 30.94
CA ILE A 168 15.67 -23.56 32.07
C ILE A 168 14.69 -24.72 31.72
N LEU A 169 15.24 -25.95 31.83
CA LEU A 169 14.72 -27.27 32.24
C LEU A 169 13.31 -27.74 31.81
N GLY A 170 13.08 -28.99 31.38
CA GLY A 170 13.74 -30.26 31.72
C GLY A 170 12.78 -31.14 32.52
N MET A 171 12.15 -32.14 31.88
CA MET A 171 11.52 -33.28 32.58
C MET A 171 11.34 -34.47 31.64
N ASP A 172 11.80 -35.63 32.09
CA ASP A 172 11.71 -36.96 31.44
C ASP A 172 10.84 -37.91 32.32
N PRO A 173 10.48 -39.13 31.92
CA PRO A 173 9.11 -39.48 31.58
C PRO A 173 8.55 -40.57 32.51
N ALA A 174 7.43 -40.30 33.21
CA ALA A 174 6.57 -41.36 33.74
C ALA A 174 5.29 -40.75 34.33
N VAL A 175 4.19 -40.72 33.55
CA VAL A 175 2.84 -41.17 33.96
C VAL A 175 2.03 -41.34 32.67
N ALA A 176 2.16 -42.52 32.06
CA ALA A 176 1.16 -43.04 31.15
C ALA A 176 0.02 -43.66 31.99
N ILE A 177 -1.19 -43.64 31.44
CA ILE A 177 -2.49 -44.07 32.03
C ILE A 177 -3.26 -42.92 32.71
N GLY A 178 -3.70 -41.98 31.87
CA GLY A 178 -4.66 -40.92 32.21
C GLY A 178 -4.98 -39.98 31.04
N VAL A 179 -4.57 -40.36 29.82
CA VAL A 179 -4.38 -39.44 28.70
C VAL A 179 -5.59 -39.39 27.74
N ALA A 180 -6.53 -40.33 27.81
CA ALA A 180 -7.65 -40.35 26.86
C ALA A 180 -8.80 -39.38 27.19
N THR A 181 -9.08 -39.09 28.47
CA THR A 181 -10.17 -38.19 28.89
C THR A 181 -9.73 -36.74 29.14
N GLY A 182 -8.47 -36.53 29.55
CA GLY A 182 -7.90 -35.19 29.69
C GLY A 182 -7.70 -34.48 28.36
N ILE A 183 -7.29 -35.21 27.31
CA ILE A 183 -7.09 -34.66 25.97
C ILE A 183 -8.42 -34.18 25.36
N ALA A 184 -9.51 -34.92 25.48
CA ALA A 184 -10.79 -34.50 24.90
C ALA A 184 -11.33 -33.20 25.53
N ALA A 185 -11.25 -33.06 26.86
CA ALA A 185 -11.66 -31.85 27.56
C ALA A 185 -10.73 -30.66 27.25
N MET A 186 -9.42 -30.90 27.18
CA MET A 186 -8.42 -29.90 26.78
C MET A 186 -8.59 -29.48 25.32
N VAL A 187 -8.91 -30.40 24.41
CA VAL A 187 -9.17 -30.11 22.99
C VAL A 187 -10.45 -29.30 22.84
N VAL A 188 -11.52 -29.62 23.57
CA VAL A 188 -12.77 -28.84 23.51
C VAL A 188 -12.59 -27.43 24.11
N LEU A 189 -11.89 -27.29 25.23
CA LEU A 189 -11.53 -25.99 25.81
C LEU A 189 -10.55 -25.20 24.92
N ALA A 190 -9.60 -25.87 24.27
CA ALA A 190 -8.69 -25.28 23.29
C ALA A 190 -9.44 -24.84 22.03
N VAL A 191 -10.41 -25.62 21.55
CA VAL A 191 -11.24 -25.26 20.38
C VAL A 191 -12.17 -24.09 20.72
N LEU A 192 -12.79 -24.06 21.90
CA LEU A 192 -13.66 -22.96 22.32
C LEU A 192 -12.88 -21.68 22.65
N SER A 193 -11.69 -21.79 23.25
CA SER A 193 -10.79 -20.65 23.48
C SER A 193 -10.18 -20.14 22.18
N ARG A 194 -9.80 -21.01 21.23
CA ARG A 194 -9.39 -20.65 19.87
C ARG A 194 -10.52 -19.97 19.10
N ARG A 195 -11.78 -20.40 19.23
CA ARG A 195 -12.94 -19.71 18.62
C ARG A 195 -13.19 -18.31 19.21
N ARG A 196 -13.01 -18.12 20.52
CA ARG A 196 -13.07 -16.78 21.17
C ARG A 196 -11.84 -15.90 20.85
N ALA A 197 -10.65 -16.49 20.75
CA ALA A 197 -9.41 -15.83 20.38
C ALA A 197 -9.44 -15.40 18.90
N ARG A 198 -9.99 -16.21 17.99
CA ARG A 198 -10.20 -15.89 16.57
C ARG A 198 -11.15 -14.69 16.37
N ARG A 199 -12.29 -14.64 17.10
CA ARG A 199 -13.18 -13.45 17.07
C ARG A 199 -12.56 -12.20 17.69
N LYS A 200 -11.70 -12.35 18.71
CA LYS A 200 -10.91 -11.22 19.25
C LYS A 200 -9.79 -10.82 18.29
N GLY A 201 -9.16 -11.77 17.61
CA GLY A 201 -8.10 -11.60 16.62
C GLY A 201 -8.55 -10.75 15.45
N VAL A 202 -9.62 -11.11 14.74
CA VAL A 202 -10.17 -10.32 13.62
C VAL A 202 -10.51 -8.88 14.06
N ARG A 203 -11.08 -8.70 15.27
CA ARG A 203 -11.30 -7.35 15.84
C ARG A 203 -10.01 -6.63 16.21
N LEU A 204 -8.98 -7.32 16.70
CA LEU A 204 -7.66 -6.78 17.02
C LEU A 204 -6.88 -6.36 15.76
N LYS A 205 -7.14 -7.02 14.63
CA LYS A 205 -6.47 -6.82 13.32
C LYS A 205 -7.08 -5.67 12.54
N ARG A 206 -8.41 -5.59 12.49
CA ARG A 206 -9.13 -4.38 12.06
C ARG A 206 -8.70 -3.16 12.90
N ARG A 207 -8.54 -3.34 14.22
CA ARG A 207 -7.98 -2.30 15.12
C ARG A 207 -6.50 -2.02 14.94
N ALA A 208 -5.72 -2.92 14.36
CA ALA A 208 -4.29 -2.70 14.10
C ALA A 208 -4.11 -1.91 12.80
N LEU A 209 -4.80 -2.31 11.73
CA LEU A 209 -4.88 -1.54 10.48
C LEU A 209 -5.50 -0.16 10.73
N GLN A 210 -6.62 -0.07 11.47
CA GLN A 210 -7.20 1.21 11.87
C GLN A 210 -6.25 2.07 12.72
N ARG A 211 -5.35 1.47 13.52
CA ARG A 211 -4.36 2.22 14.30
C ARG A 211 -3.21 2.73 13.43
N ILE A 212 -2.72 1.94 12.48
CA ILE A 212 -1.67 2.36 11.56
C ILE A 212 -2.22 3.41 10.60
N SER A 213 -3.41 3.17 10.03
CA SER A 213 -4.06 4.15 9.17
C SER A 213 -4.41 5.42 9.91
N SER A 214 -4.96 5.35 11.13
CA SER A 214 -5.22 6.57 11.91
C SER A 214 -3.94 7.30 12.30
N ALA A 215 -2.84 6.61 12.60
CA ALA A 215 -1.56 7.27 12.87
C ALA A 215 -1.00 7.98 11.62
N GLN A 216 -1.11 7.35 10.45
CA GLN A 216 -0.70 7.93 9.18
C GLN A 216 -1.60 9.11 8.78
N THR A 217 -2.93 8.97 8.89
CA THR A 217 -3.88 10.06 8.67
C THR A 217 -3.60 11.23 9.61
N GLN A 218 -3.33 10.98 10.89
CA GLN A 218 -2.97 12.03 11.84
C GLN A 218 -1.64 12.69 11.50
N GLU A 219 -0.67 11.94 10.99
CA GLU A 219 0.60 12.52 10.52
C GLU A 219 0.38 13.42 9.30
N TRP A 220 -0.43 12.98 8.33
CA TRP A 220 -0.82 13.82 7.22
C TRP A 220 -1.56 15.07 7.70
N ARG A 221 -2.51 14.94 8.63
CA ARG A 221 -3.20 16.09 9.19
C ARG A 221 -2.23 17.07 9.85
N ARG A 222 -1.35 16.60 10.75
CA ARG A 222 -0.34 17.44 11.41
C ARG A 222 0.54 18.17 10.42
N ARG A 223 0.99 17.47 9.38
CA ARG A 223 1.81 18.07 8.32
C ARG A 223 1.03 19.11 7.53
N ALA A 224 -0.23 18.87 7.21
CA ALA A 224 -1.08 19.83 6.51
C ALA A 224 -1.33 21.09 7.34
N GLU A 225 -1.60 20.94 8.63
CA GLU A 225 -1.75 22.05 9.59
C GLU A 225 -0.45 22.86 9.70
N ALA A 226 0.70 22.19 9.74
CA ALA A 226 2.01 22.85 9.78
C ALA A 226 2.30 23.63 8.49
N GLU A 227 2.04 23.05 7.31
CA GLU A 227 2.21 23.73 6.02
C GLU A 227 1.24 24.93 5.88
N CYS A 228 -0.02 24.80 6.31
CA CYS A 228 -0.97 25.93 6.33
C CYS A 228 -0.55 27.03 7.30
N THR A 229 -0.07 26.67 8.49
CA THR A 229 0.40 27.63 9.50
C THR A 229 1.61 28.42 8.98
N ALA A 230 2.58 27.72 8.38
CA ALA A 230 3.75 28.34 7.78
C ALA A 230 3.35 29.33 6.67
N LEU A 231 2.43 28.93 5.78
CA LEU A 231 1.89 29.82 4.74
C LEU A 231 1.21 31.06 5.36
N GLY A 232 0.36 30.87 6.37
CA GLY A 232 -0.34 31.97 7.04
C GLY A 232 0.59 32.92 7.81
N GLU A 233 1.72 32.44 8.31
CA GLU A 233 2.78 33.28 8.88
C GLU A 233 3.50 34.10 7.81
N ARG A 234 3.89 33.46 6.70
CA ARG A 234 4.51 34.16 5.56
C ARG A 234 3.61 35.24 4.97
N ILE A 235 2.31 34.94 4.79
CA ILE A 235 1.33 35.92 4.31
C ILE A 235 1.27 37.13 5.24
N ARG A 236 1.18 36.92 6.57
CA ARG A 236 1.12 38.02 7.54
C ARG A 236 2.40 38.86 7.59
N GLU A 237 3.56 38.24 7.39
CA GLU A 237 4.83 38.95 7.35
C GLU A 237 4.92 39.86 6.12
N LEU A 238 4.49 39.38 4.95
CA LEU A 238 4.54 40.11 3.68
C LEU A 238 3.39 41.12 3.49
N GLU A 239 2.21 40.86 4.07
CA GLU A 239 1.04 41.74 3.99
C GLU A 239 1.32 43.12 4.62
N ILE A 240 2.25 43.19 5.58
CA ILE A 240 2.69 44.45 6.18
C ILE A 240 3.46 45.31 5.15
N GLU A 241 3.99 44.73 4.07
CA GLU A 241 4.89 45.39 3.11
C GLU A 241 4.28 45.59 1.71
N GLU A 242 3.36 44.72 1.25
CA GLU A 242 2.88 44.71 -0.14
C GLU A 242 1.34 44.68 -0.25
N SER A 243 0.72 45.85 -0.47
CA SER A 243 -0.65 45.92 -1.00
C SER A 243 -0.62 46.43 -2.46
N SER A 244 -0.38 45.53 -3.40
CA SER A 244 -0.62 45.81 -4.82
C SER A 244 -1.61 44.79 -5.39
N ASP A 245 -2.43 45.25 -6.34
CA ASP A 245 -3.47 44.47 -7.02
C ASP A 245 -2.83 43.40 -7.92
N ASN A 246 -2.33 42.32 -7.31
CA ASN A 246 -1.57 41.26 -7.95
C ASN A 246 -2.38 39.94 -7.91
N ASP A 247 -2.73 39.40 -9.09
CA ASP A 247 -3.47 38.14 -9.21
C ASP A 247 -2.80 36.96 -8.48
N ALA A 248 -1.46 36.94 -8.43
CA ALA A 248 -0.71 35.91 -7.71
C ALA A 248 -0.90 36.02 -6.18
N TRP A 249 -1.00 37.24 -5.65
CA TRP A 249 -1.34 37.47 -4.24
C TRP A 249 -2.75 37.00 -3.91
N GLY A 250 -3.72 37.33 -4.77
CA GLY A 250 -5.08 36.83 -4.65
C GLY A 250 -5.14 35.29 -4.69
N ALA A 251 -4.35 34.66 -5.56
CA ALA A 251 -4.24 33.21 -5.62
C ALA A 251 -3.65 32.61 -4.32
N ALA A 252 -2.62 33.23 -3.73
CA ALA A 252 -2.04 32.79 -2.47
C ALA A 252 -3.07 32.79 -1.34
N LEU A 253 -3.82 33.89 -1.19
CA LEU A 253 -4.90 34.00 -0.19
C LEU A 253 -6.01 32.98 -0.41
N ASN A 254 -6.46 32.80 -1.66
CA ASN A 254 -7.51 31.85 -1.99
C ASN A 254 -7.10 30.41 -1.66
N HIS A 255 -5.87 30.03 -1.95
CA HIS A 255 -5.36 28.68 -1.63
C HIS A 255 -5.17 28.47 -0.12
N TYR A 256 -4.67 29.48 0.60
CA TYR A 256 -4.60 29.43 2.07
C TYR A 256 -5.98 29.27 2.71
N GLN A 257 -6.96 30.06 2.25
CA GLN A 257 -8.35 29.97 2.73
C GLN A 257 -8.99 28.63 2.40
N ALA A 258 -8.77 28.10 1.19
CA ALA A 258 -9.29 26.79 0.83
C ALA A 258 -8.65 25.66 1.65
N ALA A 259 -7.32 25.70 1.86
CA ALA A 259 -6.61 24.69 2.64
C ALA A 259 -7.09 24.65 4.09
N THR A 260 -7.19 25.81 4.73
CA THR A 260 -7.71 25.94 6.11
C THR A 260 -9.17 25.52 6.20
N ALA A 261 -10.03 25.93 5.26
CA ALA A 261 -11.44 25.51 5.23
C ALA A 261 -11.61 23.99 5.07
N VAL A 262 -10.76 23.33 4.28
CA VAL A 262 -10.74 21.87 4.14
C VAL A 262 -10.36 21.19 5.46
N LEU A 263 -9.32 21.68 6.13
CA LEU A 263 -8.88 21.13 7.43
C LEU A 263 -9.87 21.38 8.58
N ASP A 264 -10.63 22.47 8.50
CA ASP A 264 -11.67 22.81 9.49
C ASP A 264 -12.92 21.92 9.35
N ARG A 265 -13.23 21.45 8.13
CA ARG A 265 -14.45 20.66 7.87
C ARG A 265 -14.26 19.15 7.97
N SER A 266 -13.03 18.65 7.89
CA SER A 266 -12.76 17.22 7.73
C SER A 266 -11.45 16.78 8.40
N ASP A 267 -11.46 15.54 8.88
CA ASP A 267 -10.29 14.80 9.41
C ASP A 267 -9.78 13.72 8.44
N ASP A 268 -10.35 13.65 7.23
CA ASP A 268 -10.05 12.59 6.28
C ASP A 268 -8.63 12.71 5.70
N ALA A 269 -8.05 11.56 5.38
CA ALA A 269 -6.70 11.48 4.80
C ALA A 269 -6.59 12.24 3.47
N ALA A 270 -7.59 12.09 2.60
CA ALA A 270 -7.64 12.77 1.31
C ALA A 270 -7.66 14.29 1.49
N ASP A 271 -8.48 14.79 2.40
CA ASP A 271 -8.60 16.22 2.70
C ASP A 271 -7.32 16.79 3.30
N SER A 272 -6.65 16.04 4.17
CA SER A 272 -5.34 16.43 4.72
C SER A 272 -4.29 16.58 3.61
N ILE A 273 -4.22 15.62 2.68
CA ILE A 273 -3.28 15.68 1.55
C ILE A 273 -3.69 16.78 0.56
N GLY A 274 -4.97 16.95 0.30
CA GLY A 274 -5.51 18.04 -0.53
C GLY A 274 -5.15 19.41 0.03
N ALA A 275 -5.27 19.59 1.35
CA ALA A 275 -4.86 20.80 2.04
C ALA A 275 -3.35 21.06 1.91
N MET A 276 -2.49 20.04 1.96
CA MET A 276 -1.05 20.23 1.66
C MET A 276 -0.82 20.72 0.24
N VAL A 277 -1.51 20.14 -0.75
CA VAL A 277 -1.38 20.57 -2.15
C VAL A 277 -1.83 22.01 -2.32
N LEU A 278 -2.94 22.40 -1.69
CA LEU A 278 -3.42 23.78 -1.68
C LEU A 278 -2.42 24.72 -1.00
N ALA A 279 -1.91 24.38 0.18
CA ALA A 279 -0.93 25.19 0.91
C ALA A 279 0.34 25.41 0.07
N ARG A 280 0.89 24.35 -0.54
CA ARG A 280 2.08 24.47 -1.42
C ARG A 280 1.83 25.36 -2.63
N ARG A 281 0.64 25.29 -3.23
CA ARG A 281 0.24 26.18 -4.33
C ARG A 281 0.09 27.63 -3.87
N GLY A 282 -0.44 27.85 -2.67
CA GLY A 282 -0.52 29.17 -2.07
C GLY A 282 0.86 29.77 -1.79
N ASP A 283 1.79 28.95 -1.32
CA ASP A 283 3.19 29.30 -1.09
C ASP A 283 3.92 29.67 -2.39
N GLU A 284 3.75 28.87 -3.44
CA GLU A 284 4.28 29.17 -4.78
C GLU A 284 3.67 30.46 -5.37
N ALA A 285 2.36 30.66 -5.20
CA ALA A 285 1.69 31.88 -5.63
C ALA A 285 2.23 33.11 -4.90
N LEU A 286 2.55 32.98 -3.60
CA LEU A 286 3.15 34.02 -2.79
C LEU A 286 4.56 34.38 -3.27
N ASP A 287 5.39 33.38 -3.61
CA ASP A 287 6.71 33.61 -4.21
C ASP A 287 6.61 34.39 -5.54
N HIS A 288 5.63 34.03 -6.38
CA HIS A 288 5.36 34.75 -7.62
C HIS A 288 4.85 36.17 -7.38
N ALA A 289 4.04 36.38 -6.34
CA ALA A 289 3.52 37.69 -5.97
C ALA A 289 4.65 38.65 -5.59
N VAL A 290 5.54 38.22 -4.70
CA VAL A 290 6.73 38.98 -4.26
C VAL A 290 7.68 39.26 -5.43
N ALA A 291 7.79 38.32 -6.37
CA ALA A 291 8.60 38.51 -7.57
C ALA A 291 7.94 39.39 -8.65
N GLY A 292 6.68 39.81 -8.45
CA GLY A 292 5.91 40.56 -9.45
C GLY A 292 5.59 39.78 -10.73
N ASN A 293 5.55 38.44 -10.64
CA ASN A 293 5.34 37.55 -11.78
C ASN A 293 3.92 36.99 -11.79
N PRO A 294 3.34 36.73 -12.98
CA PRO A 294 2.09 35.97 -13.06
C PRO A 294 2.31 34.55 -12.54
N TRP A 295 1.28 34.00 -11.87
CA TRP A 295 1.31 32.64 -11.33
C TRP A 295 0.35 31.71 -12.09
N LYS A 296 0.71 30.43 -12.16
CA LYS A 296 -0.17 29.34 -12.61
C LYS A 296 0.03 28.14 -11.68
N PRO A 297 -1.04 27.38 -11.36
CA PRO A 297 -0.91 26.24 -10.47
C PRO A 297 0.08 25.20 -10.99
N THR A 298 1.07 24.85 -10.17
CA THR A 298 1.93 23.71 -10.46
C THR A 298 1.12 22.41 -10.48
N VAL A 299 1.38 21.61 -11.50
CA VAL A 299 0.81 20.28 -11.69
C VAL A 299 1.60 19.30 -10.83
N VAL A 300 0.93 18.55 -9.96
CA VAL A 300 1.57 17.55 -9.09
C VAL A 300 1.68 16.20 -9.81
N CYS A 301 2.49 15.30 -9.27
CA CYS A 301 2.54 13.91 -9.76
C CYS A 301 1.16 13.25 -9.61
N PHE A 302 0.62 12.74 -10.73
CA PHE A 302 -0.67 12.07 -10.77
C PHE A 302 -0.72 10.82 -9.88
N PHE A 303 0.36 10.06 -9.74
CA PHE A 303 0.35 8.83 -8.95
C PHE A 303 0.33 9.11 -7.46
N ASN A 304 1.11 10.10 -7.01
CA ASN A 304 1.16 10.49 -5.62
C ASN A 304 1.50 12.00 -5.51
N PRO A 305 0.58 12.86 -5.06
CA PRO A 305 0.81 14.30 -4.95
C PRO A 305 1.93 14.66 -3.95
N LEU A 306 2.32 13.72 -3.07
CA LEU A 306 3.41 13.92 -2.11
C LEU A 306 4.81 13.86 -2.76
N HIS A 307 4.93 13.36 -3.99
CA HIS A 307 6.20 13.33 -4.73
C HIS A 307 6.64 14.70 -5.26
N GLY A 308 5.76 15.71 -5.23
CA GLY A 308 6.05 17.05 -5.73
C GLY A 308 5.61 17.26 -7.20
N PRO A 309 6.22 18.23 -7.91
CA PRO A 309 5.76 18.65 -9.23
C PRO A 309 5.95 17.56 -10.29
N ALA A 310 5.05 17.54 -11.27
CA ALA A 310 5.16 16.71 -12.45
C ALA A 310 6.08 17.37 -13.49
N ASP A 311 7.19 16.71 -13.79
CA ASP A 311 8.18 17.13 -14.79
C ASP A 311 8.18 16.23 -16.04
N ALA A 312 7.33 15.20 -16.06
CA ALA A 312 7.19 14.25 -17.17
C ALA A 312 5.73 13.84 -17.40
N ARG A 313 5.49 13.10 -18.48
CA ARG A 313 4.23 12.39 -18.75
C ARG A 313 4.49 10.92 -19.00
N ALA A 314 3.57 10.08 -18.55
CA ALA A 314 3.61 8.64 -18.74
C ALA A 314 2.25 8.09 -19.21
N PRO A 315 2.23 7.04 -20.03
CA PRO A 315 1.01 6.34 -20.35
C PRO A 315 0.53 5.60 -19.11
N TRP A 316 -0.76 5.76 -18.82
CA TRP A 316 -1.45 5.05 -17.74
C TRP A 316 -2.72 4.42 -18.29
N THR A 317 -2.89 3.13 -18.05
CA THR A 317 -4.04 2.35 -18.52
C THR A 317 -4.95 2.06 -17.33
N THR A 318 -6.22 2.40 -17.50
CA THR A 318 -7.33 2.08 -16.58
C THR A 318 -8.43 1.38 -17.37
N THR A 319 -9.47 0.88 -16.72
CA THR A 319 -10.65 0.34 -17.42
C THR A 319 -11.40 1.37 -18.24
N ALA A 320 -11.24 2.66 -17.95
CA ALA A 320 -11.71 3.77 -18.79
C ALA A 320 -10.84 4.00 -20.05
N GLY A 321 -9.71 3.31 -20.21
CA GLY A 321 -8.77 3.41 -21.32
C GLY A 321 -7.38 3.89 -20.93
N THR A 322 -6.50 4.02 -21.93
CA THR A 322 -5.13 4.52 -21.78
C THR A 322 -5.07 6.02 -22.01
N ARG A 323 -4.41 6.74 -21.09
CA ARG A 323 -4.19 8.19 -21.19
C ARG A 323 -2.79 8.59 -20.72
N GLU A 324 -2.31 9.71 -21.25
CA GLU A 324 -1.05 10.32 -20.79
C GLU A 324 -1.30 11.17 -19.53
N VAL A 325 -0.74 10.74 -18.40
CA VAL A 325 -0.85 11.43 -17.11
C VAL A 325 0.45 12.15 -16.74
N PRO A 326 0.37 13.35 -16.15
CA PRO A 326 1.56 14.05 -15.66
C PRO A 326 2.12 13.35 -14.42
N CYS A 327 3.43 13.13 -14.35
CA CYS A 327 4.06 12.44 -13.24
C CYS A 327 5.46 12.98 -12.97
N CYS A 328 5.99 12.70 -11.78
CA CYS A 328 7.39 12.97 -11.48
C CYS A 328 8.32 12.00 -12.24
N ARG A 329 9.58 12.39 -12.38
CA ARG A 329 10.62 11.59 -13.03
C ARG A 329 10.80 10.19 -12.44
N SER A 330 10.59 10.02 -11.13
CA SER A 330 10.67 8.71 -10.48
C SER A 330 9.57 7.76 -10.97
N CYS A 331 8.31 8.20 -10.91
CA CYS A 331 7.17 7.44 -11.43
C CYS A 331 7.31 7.19 -12.94
N ARG A 332 7.81 8.18 -13.70
CA ARG A 332 8.09 7.99 -15.13
C ARG A 332 9.11 6.87 -15.40
N ARG A 333 10.14 6.77 -14.54
CA ARG A 333 11.17 5.74 -14.62
C ARG A 333 10.63 4.36 -14.24
N HIS A 334 9.77 4.27 -13.22
CA HIS A 334 9.10 3.01 -12.87
C HIS A 334 8.24 2.52 -14.04
N ILE A 335 7.38 3.37 -14.59
CA ILE A 335 6.55 3.00 -15.75
C ILE A 335 7.40 2.62 -16.97
N GLY A 336 8.48 3.37 -17.24
CA GLY A 336 9.40 3.04 -18.34
C GLY A 336 10.11 1.69 -18.17
N ARG A 337 10.25 1.22 -16.93
CA ARG A 337 10.79 -0.11 -16.57
C ARG A 337 9.69 -1.15 -16.38
N ARG A 338 8.44 -0.81 -16.71
CA ARG A 338 7.26 -1.64 -16.45
C ARG A 338 7.14 -2.06 -14.98
N ARG A 339 7.45 -1.13 -14.08
CA ARG A 339 7.24 -1.25 -12.63
C ARG A 339 6.12 -0.33 -12.20
N GLU A 340 5.39 -0.73 -11.17
CA GLU A 340 4.37 0.12 -10.57
C GLU A 340 4.99 1.40 -10.00
N PRO A 341 4.48 2.59 -10.39
CA PRO A 341 4.81 3.82 -9.66
C PRO A 341 4.24 3.73 -8.25
N GLU A 342 4.84 4.42 -7.28
CA GLU A 342 4.24 4.52 -5.96
C GLU A 342 2.95 5.35 -6.06
N ILE A 343 1.81 4.68 -5.99
CA ILE A 343 0.47 5.27 -6.04
C ILE A 343 0.06 5.64 -4.61
N LEU A 344 -0.52 6.82 -4.43
CA LEU A 344 -1.07 7.22 -3.14
C LEU A 344 -2.25 6.32 -2.77
N ASP A 345 -2.09 5.69 -1.63
CA ASP A 345 -3.07 4.83 -0.99
C ASP A 345 -3.78 5.56 0.14
N LEU A 346 -5.11 5.52 0.12
CA LEU A 346 -5.96 6.15 1.12
C LEU A 346 -6.62 5.11 2.01
N PRO A 347 -6.60 5.30 3.33
CA PRO A 347 -7.32 4.43 4.23
C PRO A 347 -8.83 4.70 4.17
N THR A 348 -9.59 3.61 4.24
CA THR A 348 -11.05 3.58 4.43
C THR A 348 -11.36 2.94 5.78
N GLU A 349 -12.65 2.83 6.16
CA GLU A 349 -13.03 2.20 7.43
C GLU A 349 -12.47 0.78 7.60
N ASP A 350 -12.32 0.05 6.48
CA ASP A 350 -12.07 -1.38 6.44
C ASP A 350 -10.88 -1.83 5.59
N THR A 351 -10.35 -0.96 4.74
CA THR A 351 -9.29 -1.30 3.79
C THR A 351 -8.45 -0.08 3.40
N VAL A 352 -7.43 -0.28 2.59
CA VAL A 352 -6.67 0.76 1.91
C VAL A 352 -6.93 0.62 0.40
N VAL A 353 -7.18 1.73 -0.28
CA VAL A 353 -7.46 1.77 -1.72
C VAL A 353 -6.63 2.85 -2.38
N HIS A 354 -6.27 2.65 -3.64
CA HIS A 354 -5.66 3.70 -4.43
C HIS A 354 -6.58 4.92 -4.45
N TYR A 355 -6.02 6.11 -4.35
CA TYR A 355 -6.82 7.32 -4.18
C TYR A 355 -7.83 7.53 -5.34
N MET A 356 -7.48 7.08 -6.55
CA MET A 356 -8.32 7.16 -7.75
C MET A 356 -9.62 6.36 -7.60
N ASP A 357 -9.58 5.27 -6.83
CA ASP A 357 -10.70 4.35 -6.61
C ASP A 357 -11.39 4.61 -5.26
N SER A 358 -10.92 5.59 -4.50
CA SER A 358 -11.42 5.88 -3.15
C SER A 358 -12.80 6.56 -3.13
N GLY A 359 -13.21 7.17 -4.24
CA GLY A 359 -14.40 8.03 -4.29
C GLY A 359 -14.27 9.32 -3.47
N ALA A 360 -13.07 9.66 -2.98
CA ALA A 360 -12.81 10.88 -2.23
C ALA A 360 -12.78 12.09 -3.18
N GLU A 361 -13.96 12.61 -3.50
CA GLU A 361 -14.11 13.78 -4.37
C GLU A 361 -13.86 15.10 -3.62
N PRO A 362 -13.30 16.13 -4.29
CA PRO A 362 -12.91 16.16 -5.71
C PRO A 362 -11.51 15.57 -6.00
N TRP A 363 -10.82 15.04 -4.98
CA TRP A 363 -9.41 14.66 -5.09
C TRP A 363 -9.16 13.49 -6.04
N ALA A 364 -10.01 12.48 -5.99
CA ALA A 364 -9.96 11.30 -6.84
C ALA A 364 -10.08 11.68 -8.33
N SER A 365 -11.13 12.40 -8.71
CA SER A 365 -11.37 12.78 -10.11
C SER A 365 -10.36 13.78 -10.67
N THR A 366 -9.86 14.70 -9.84
CA THR A 366 -8.90 15.73 -10.28
C THR A 366 -7.46 15.27 -10.22
N GLY A 367 -7.16 14.14 -9.58
CA GLY A 367 -5.80 13.69 -9.30
C GLY A 367 -5.05 14.66 -8.39
N PHE A 368 -5.72 15.21 -7.37
CA PHE A 368 -5.20 16.32 -6.55
C PHE A 368 -4.71 17.51 -7.39
N GLY A 369 -5.40 17.79 -8.48
CA GLY A 369 -5.06 18.88 -9.40
C GLY A 369 -4.01 18.53 -10.45
N ALA A 370 -3.62 17.26 -10.57
CA ALA A 370 -2.79 16.77 -11.67
C ALA A 370 -3.52 16.78 -13.02
N LEU A 371 -4.82 16.46 -13.01
CA LEU A 371 -5.65 16.41 -14.21
C LEU A 371 -6.43 17.70 -14.43
N THR A 372 -6.85 18.33 -13.33
CA THR A 372 -7.59 19.59 -13.32
C THR A 372 -6.86 20.60 -12.45
N PRO A 373 -5.91 21.39 -13.00
CA PRO A 373 -5.08 22.30 -12.22
C PRO A 373 -5.88 23.36 -11.44
N ASP A 374 -7.09 23.69 -11.88
CA ASP A 374 -8.02 24.55 -11.15
C ASP A 374 -8.82 23.77 -10.09
N LEU A 375 -8.17 23.53 -8.94
CA LEU A 375 -8.77 22.81 -7.81
C LEU A 375 -9.83 23.64 -7.07
N LEU A 376 -9.68 24.97 -7.04
CA LEU A 376 -10.54 25.84 -6.25
C LEU A 376 -11.98 25.83 -6.78
N ASP A 377 -12.15 25.80 -8.10
CA ASP A 377 -13.48 25.71 -8.71
C ASP A 377 -14.16 24.35 -8.47
N GLN A 378 -13.39 23.27 -8.33
CA GLN A 378 -13.91 21.94 -8.00
C GLN A 378 -14.35 21.88 -6.53
N LEU A 379 -13.55 22.45 -5.62
CA LEU A 379 -13.89 22.52 -4.19
C LEU A 379 -15.14 23.34 -3.89
N ARG A 380 -15.53 24.28 -4.75
CA ARG A 380 -16.77 25.05 -4.59
C ARG A 380 -18.03 24.26 -4.97
N GLN A 381 -17.87 23.16 -5.70
CA GLN A 381 -18.99 22.34 -6.19
C GLN A 381 -19.32 21.17 -5.23
N HIS A 382 -18.52 20.98 -4.17
CA HIS A 382 -18.58 19.88 -3.19
C HIS A 382 -18.45 20.42 -1.75
#